data_AF-A0A1B8X490-F1
#
_entry.id   AF-A0A1B8X490-F1
#
_cell.length_a   1.000
_cell.length_b   1.000
_cell.length_c   1.000
_cell.angle_alpha   90.00
_cell.angle_beta   90.00
_cell.angle_gamma   90.00
#
_symmetry.space_group_name_H-M   'P 1'
#
loop_
_entity.id
_entity.type
_entity.pdbx_description
1 polymer ?
#
loop_
_entity_poly.entity_id
_entity_poly.type
_entity_poly.pdbx_seq_one_letter_code
_entity_poly.pdbx_strand_id
1 'polypeptide(L)'
;MQNESQKAYGSDLRIYELQKLAEKDKTIAIILSILITPLGYIYVGKWGLAIINFLTFNYLLFGIVIVPIHTYSMISNARKDLDAMGADY
;
A
#
# COMPACT_ATOMS: atom_id res chain seq x y z
N MET A 1 -32.51 1.81 7.24
CA MET A 1 -31.72 1.98 8.48
C MET A 1 -30.50 1.05 8.54
N GLN A 2 -30.63 -0.29 8.56
CA GLN A 2 -29.43 -1.19 8.60
C GLN A 2 -28.47 -1.02 7.41
N ASN A 3 -28.96 -0.72 6.21
CA ASN A 3 -28.14 -0.59 4.99
C ASN A 3 -27.29 0.69 4.96
N GLU A 4 -27.72 1.77 5.63
CA GLU A 4 -27.01 3.06 5.64
C GLU A 4 -25.86 3.05 6.66
N SER A 5 -26.08 2.49 7.85
CA SER A 5 -25.03 2.33 8.87
C SER A 5 -23.91 1.39 8.42
N GLN A 6 -24.25 0.33 7.66
CA GLN A 6 -23.25 -0.59 7.09
C GLN A 6 -22.39 0.10 6.01
N LYS A 7 -23.00 0.95 5.19
CA LYS A 7 -22.26 1.76 4.19
C LYS A 7 -21.34 2.78 4.84
N ALA A 8 -21.83 3.48 5.87
CA ALA A 8 -21.03 4.45 6.62
C ALA A 8 -19.83 3.78 7.31
N TYR A 9 -20.06 2.66 7.99
CA TYR A 9 -18.96 1.90 8.61
C TYR A 9 -17.92 1.42 7.57
N GLY A 10 -18.39 0.94 6.42
CA GLY A 10 -17.51 0.54 5.32
C GLY A 10 -16.71 1.70 4.72
N SER A 11 -17.28 2.91 4.62
CA SER A 11 -16.55 4.09 4.17
C SER A 11 -15.50 4.53 5.19
N ASP A 12 -15.84 4.52 6.47
CA ASP A 12 -14.92 4.94 7.55
C ASP A 12 -13.72 4.00 7.64
N LEU A 13 -13.97 2.69 7.55
CA LEU A 13 -12.89 1.68 7.51
C LEU A 13 -11.98 1.86 6.29
N ARG A 14 -12.57 2.17 5.13
CA ARG A 14 -11.80 2.41 3.90
C ARG A 14 -10.94 3.67 4.02
N ILE A 15 -11.47 4.76 4.56
CA ILE A 15 -10.71 6.00 4.80
C ILE A 15 -9.55 5.72 5.76
N TYR A 16 -9.80 4.97 6.84
CA TYR A 16 -8.77 4.58 7.80
C TYR A 16 -7.63 3.76 7.15
N GLU A 17 -7.95 2.78 6.30
CA GLU A 17 -6.93 1.99 5.60
C GLU A 17 -6.10 2.83 4.61
N LEU A 18 -6.76 3.77 3.92
CA LEU A 18 -6.08 4.69 3.02
C LEU A 18 -5.15 5.63 3.79
N GLN A 19 -5.60 6.20 4.92
CA GLN A 19 -4.78 7.07 5.77
C GLN A 19 -3.52 6.35 6.25
N LYS A 20 -3.67 5.14 6.80
CA LYS A 20 -2.55 4.31 7.25
C LYS A 20 -1.52 4.03 6.16
N LEU A 21 -1.96 3.93 4.90
CA LEU A 21 -1.08 3.74 3.75
C LEU A 21 -0.46 5.06 3.26
N ALA A 22 -1.22 6.15 3.29
CA ALA A 22 -0.80 7.48 2.86
C ALA A 22 0.27 8.11 3.77
N GLU A 23 0.17 7.85 5.08
CA GLU A 23 1.14 8.23 6.12
C GLU A 23 2.54 7.62 5.92
N LYS A 24 2.67 6.57 5.09
CA LYS A 24 3.96 5.93 4.83
C LYS A 24 4.89 6.84 4.02
N ASP A 25 6.18 6.73 4.30
CA ASP A 25 7.20 7.46 3.57
C ASP A 25 7.58 6.71 2.28
N LYS A 26 7.51 7.42 1.14
CA LYS A 26 7.79 6.85 -0.18
C LYS A 26 9.27 6.49 -0.36
N THR A 27 10.17 7.28 0.21
CA THR A 27 11.62 7.06 0.17
C THR A 27 11.96 5.80 0.97
N ILE A 28 11.39 5.65 2.17
CA ILE A 28 11.56 4.43 2.97
C ILE A 28 11.01 3.22 2.22
N ALA A 29 9.82 3.34 1.61
CA ALA A 29 9.24 2.26 0.82
C ALA A 29 10.17 1.83 -0.33
N ILE A 30 10.73 2.78 -1.09
CA ILE A 30 11.69 2.51 -2.17
C ILE A 30 12.96 1.85 -1.63
N ILE A 31 13.57 2.40 -0.57
CA ILE A 31 14.81 1.86 0.00
C ILE A 31 14.60 0.41 0.46
N LEU A 32 13.52 0.14 1.19
CA LEU A 32 13.17 -1.21 1.62
C LEU A 32 12.95 -2.13 0.42
N SER A 33 12.22 -1.66 -0.59
CA SER A 33 11.99 -2.41 -1.83
C SER A 33 13.26 -2.75 -2.61
N ILE A 34 14.31 -1.91 -2.57
CA ILE A 34 15.57 -2.17 -3.28
C ILE A 34 16.47 -3.12 -2.48
N LEU A 35 16.60 -2.88 -1.16
CA LEU A 35 17.49 -3.66 -0.30
C LEU A 35 16.99 -5.09 -0.09
N ILE A 36 15.71 -5.22 0.26
CA ILE A 36 15.07 -6.50 0.55
C ILE A 36 13.64 -6.41 0.02
N THR A 37 13.45 -6.82 -1.23
CA THR A 37 12.19 -6.66 -1.98
C THR A 37 10.92 -7.05 -1.22
N PRO A 38 10.85 -8.17 -0.46
CA PRO A 38 9.67 -8.46 0.35
C PRO A 38 9.34 -7.39 1.41
N LEU A 39 10.35 -6.70 1.96
CA LEU A 39 10.15 -5.68 3.00
C LEU A 39 9.38 -4.46 2.48
N GLY A 40 9.55 -4.11 1.21
CA GLY A 40 8.76 -3.05 0.58
C GLY A 40 7.26 -3.32 0.69
N TYR A 41 6.83 -4.55 0.41
CA TYR A 41 5.43 -4.95 0.53
C TYR A 41 4.97 -5.08 1.98
N ILE A 42 5.82 -5.56 2.88
CA ILE A 42 5.51 -5.62 4.31
C ILE A 42 5.28 -4.21 4.87
N TYR A 43 6.12 -3.24 4.49
CA TYR A 43 6.02 -1.87 4.95
C TYR A 43 4.68 -1.20 4.58
N VAL A 44 4.17 -1.47 3.37
CA VAL A 44 2.84 -1.01 2.92
C VAL A 44 1.70 -1.95 3.31
N GLY A 45 1.95 -2.95 4.16
CA GLY A 45 0.94 -3.86 4.71
C GLY A 45 0.44 -4.95 3.74
N LYS A 46 1.10 -5.16 2.60
CA LYS A 46 0.71 -6.13 1.56
C LYS A 46 1.46 -7.47 1.72
N TRP A 47 1.21 -8.18 2.81
CA TRP A 47 1.84 -9.48 3.11
C TRP A 47 1.68 -10.53 2.01
N GLY A 48 0.52 -10.60 1.35
CA GLY A 48 0.31 -11.52 0.23
C GLY A 48 1.26 -11.28 -0.94
N LEU A 49 1.54 -10.01 -1.27
CA LEU A 49 2.50 -9.66 -2.32
C LEU A 49 3.94 -9.94 -1.89
N ALA A 50 4.27 -9.79 -0.60
CA ALA A 50 5.57 -10.18 -0.05
C ALA A 50 5.81 -11.70 -0.19
N ILE A 51 4.79 -12.52 0.13
CA ILE A 51 4.86 -13.97 -0.03
C ILE A 51 5.01 -14.35 -1.50
N ILE A 52 4.23 -13.75 -2.40
CA ILE A 52 4.36 -14.00 -3.84
C ILE A 52 5.75 -13.61 -4.33
N ASN A 53 6.25 -12.43 -3.96
CA ASN A 53 7.60 -11.99 -4.33
C ASN A 53 8.67 -12.97 -3.84
N PHE A 54 8.54 -13.49 -2.61
CA PHE A 54 9.46 -14.48 -2.05
C PHE A 54 9.39 -15.82 -2.80
N LEU A 55 8.19 -16.38 -2.98
CA LEU A 55 7.99 -17.67 -3.66
C LEU A 55 8.38 -17.63 -5.15
N THR A 56 8.26 -16.48 -5.80
CA THR A 56 8.66 -16.27 -7.20
C THR A 56 10.13 -15.88 -7.36
N PHE A 57 10.95 -16.00 -6.30
CA PHE A 57 12.36 -15.63 -6.30
C PHE A 57 12.57 -14.19 -6.81
N ASN A 58 11.89 -13.25 -6.15
CA ASN A 58 11.90 -11.83 -6.47
C ASN A 58 11.27 -11.49 -7.84
N TYR A 59 10.12 -12.08 -8.17
CA TYR A 59 9.52 -12.01 -9.52
C TYR A 59 10.53 -12.35 -10.63
N LEU A 60 11.22 -13.49 -10.54
CA LEU A 60 12.26 -13.86 -11.51
C LEU A 60 13.36 -12.79 -11.67
N LEU A 61 13.83 -12.23 -10.54
CA LEU A 61 14.78 -11.11 -10.45
C LEU A 61 14.26 -9.72 -10.86
N PHE A 62 13.05 -9.58 -11.44
CA PHE A 62 12.49 -8.27 -11.80
C PHE A 62 11.96 -7.47 -10.61
N GLY A 63 11.79 -8.09 -9.44
CA GLY A 63 11.17 -7.43 -8.30
C GLY A 63 11.99 -6.27 -7.73
N ILE A 64 13.30 -6.21 -7.97
CA ILE A 64 14.09 -5.01 -7.61
C ILE A 64 13.63 -3.75 -8.36
N VAL A 65 13.01 -3.89 -9.53
CA VAL A 65 12.45 -2.78 -10.31
C VAL A 65 10.95 -2.65 -10.05
N ILE A 66 10.22 -3.77 -10.06
CA ILE A 66 8.75 -3.77 -9.94
C ILE A 66 8.32 -3.31 -8.55
N VAL A 67 8.96 -3.80 -7.49
CA VAL A 67 8.50 -3.55 -6.12
C VAL A 67 8.62 -2.06 -5.74
N PRO A 68 9.74 -1.34 -5.96
CA PRO A 68 9.82 0.09 -5.62
C PRO A 68 8.79 0.95 -6.35
N ILE A 69 8.55 0.67 -7.63
CA ILE A 69 7.54 1.38 -8.43
C ILE A 69 6.15 1.10 -7.86
N HIS A 70 5.86 -0.16 -7.55
CA HIS A 70 4.55 -0.57 -7.08
C HIS A 70 4.26 -0.01 -5.68
N THR A 71 5.19 -0.10 -4.73
CA THR A 71 5.02 0.46 -3.37
C THR A 71 4.91 1.99 -3.40
N TYR A 72 5.69 2.68 -4.24
CA TYR A 72 5.55 4.12 -4.48
C TYR A 72 4.16 4.49 -5.01
N SER A 73 3.65 3.73 -5.99
CA SER A 73 2.32 3.96 -6.56
C SER A 73 1.20 3.73 -5.54
N MET A 74 1.33 2.73 -4.65
CA MET A 74 0.33 2.46 -3.61
C MET A 74 0.18 3.64 -2.66
N ILE A 75 1.30 4.18 -2.15
CA ILE A 75 1.27 5.35 -1.27
C ILE A 75 0.74 6.57 -2.02
N SER A 76 1.18 6.77 -3.28
CA SER A 76 0.74 7.91 -4.09
C SER A 76 -0.75 7.86 -4.41
N ASN A 77 -1.30 6.68 -4.69
CA ASN A 77 -2.72 6.50 -4.96
C ASN A 77 -3.55 6.65 -3.69
N ALA A 78 -3.06 6.17 -2.54
CA ALA A 78 -3.75 6.36 -1.27
C ALA A 78 -3.92 7.84 -0.93
N ARG A 79 -2.87 8.65 -1.13
CA ARG A 79 -2.92 10.11 -0.96
C ARG A 79 -3.93 10.76 -1.92
N LYS A 80 -3.88 10.41 -3.20
CA LYS A 80 -4.83 10.92 -4.21
C LYS A 80 -6.28 10.56 -3.89
N ASP A 81 -6.52 9.34 -3.43
CA ASP A 81 -7.86 8.88 -3.06
C ASP A 81 -8.39 9.67 -1.85
N LEU A 82 -7.54 9.97 -0.86
CA LEU A 82 -7.90 10.80 0.30
C LEU A 82 -8.11 12.27 -0.07
N ASP A 83 -7.25 12.84 -0.91
CA ASP A 83 -7.41 14.20 -1.44
C ASP A 83 -8.76 14.33 -2.18
N ALA A 84 -9.13 13.32 -2.99
CA ALA A 84 -10.41 13.29 -3.71
C ALA A 84 -11.63 13.12 -2.78
N MET A 85 -11.42 12.56 -1.59
CA MET A 85 -12.45 12.44 -0.55
C MET A 85 -12.49 13.65 0.39
N GLY A 86 -11.56 14.59 0.27
CA GLY A 86 -11.41 15.73 1.19
C GLY A 86 -10.97 15.30 2.59
N ALA A 87 -10.22 14.20 2.71
CA ALA A 87 -9.72 13.65 3.97
C ALA A 87 -8.19 13.85 4.07
N ASP A 88 -7.72 14.20 5.26
CA ASP A 88 -6.29 14.41 5.54
C ASP A 88 -5.53 13.09 5.79
N TYR A 89 -4.20 13.13 5.67
CA TYR A 89 -3.25 12.05 5.93
C TYR A 89 -1.86 12.53 6.35
#